data_AF-A0A226DXA7-F1
#
_entry.id   AF-A0A226DXA7-F1
#
_cell.length_a   1.000
_cell.length_b   1.000
_cell.length_c   1.000
_cell.angle_alpha   90.00
_cell.angle_beta   90.00
_cell.angle_gamma   90.00
#
_symmetry.space_group_name_H-M   'P 1'
#
loop_
_entity.id
_entity.type
_entity.pdbx_description
1 polymer ?
#
loop_
_entity_poly.entity_id
_entity_poly.type
_entity_poly.pdbx_seq_one_letter_code
_entity_poly.pdbx_strand_id
1 'polypeptide(L)'
;MPRRKKFVEKSGPTCDQILPSLNEDEIARNAKFKREMTAFGRPLHHVDIDTWNIANLDLGSEPYLDNVHFFTKFLSKLCVTNGMSGSQCNALLNLTQPLKHLYIKSASDPRDPDWEDGVDIEVSQCLYEVLSKNRHTLEYLDLLLDKLRAGCVWKFPSFPNLKRLNFMEGLGAQKYYDCEVSFDGSDILNYSETFPNLQSLSFSPWDGNWTRCFESFFPEEARVCKSVTNFEILDKVQPDNLADMFVKFAEGKIDARFGRILKLFPNVDNRFMNELRSYLVKMGHICD
;
A
#
# COMPACT_ATOMS: atom_id res chain seq x y z
N MET A 1 53.74 6.23 -0.41
CA MET A 1 52.40 5.61 -0.41
C MET A 1 51.66 6.03 0.86
N PRO A 2 50.54 6.77 0.78
CA PRO A 2 49.82 7.23 1.98
C PRO A 2 48.79 6.18 2.44
N ARG A 3 48.76 5.92 3.74
CA ARG A 3 47.82 5.00 4.40
C ARG A 3 46.41 5.61 4.43
N ARG A 4 45.44 4.96 3.76
CA ARG A 4 44.01 5.29 3.87
C ARG A 4 43.51 5.03 5.29
N LYS A 5 42.97 6.08 5.94
CA LYS A 5 42.24 5.96 7.20
C LYS A 5 40.88 5.30 6.92
N LYS A 6 40.58 4.19 7.60
CA LYS A 6 39.24 3.59 7.62
C LYS A 6 38.31 4.53 8.39
N PHE A 7 37.27 5.02 7.72
CA PHE A 7 36.13 5.63 8.39
C PHE A 7 35.33 4.51 9.05
N VAL A 8 35.18 4.58 10.38
CA VAL A 8 34.24 3.75 11.13
C VAL A 8 32.92 4.49 11.11
N GLU A 9 31.95 3.95 10.39
CA GLU A 9 30.57 4.39 10.42
C GLU A 9 30.01 4.14 11.83
N LYS A 10 29.69 5.20 12.56
CA LYS A 10 28.96 5.09 13.82
C LYS A 10 27.51 4.76 13.47
N SER A 11 27.10 3.52 13.70
CA SER A 11 25.69 3.15 13.73
C SER A 11 24.96 4.03 14.75
N GLY A 12 23.99 4.81 14.29
CA GLY A 12 23.10 5.57 15.17
C GLY A 12 22.30 4.64 16.09
N PRO A 13 21.73 5.17 17.18
CA PRO A 13 20.95 4.37 18.11
C PRO A 13 19.73 3.78 17.39
N THR A 14 19.56 2.46 17.47
CA THR A 14 18.33 1.77 17.09
C THR A 14 17.21 2.31 17.97
N CYS A 15 16.19 2.90 17.34
CA CYS A 15 15.00 3.33 18.04
C CYS A 15 14.27 2.07 18.51
N ASP A 16 14.37 1.75 19.79
CA ASP A 16 13.60 0.67 20.40
C ASP A 16 12.10 0.93 20.13
N GLN A 17 11.47 0.04 19.37
CA GLN A 17 10.06 0.11 19.02
C GLN A 17 9.23 -0.19 20.26
N ILE A 18 8.74 0.84 20.94
CA ILE A 18 7.74 0.67 22.01
C ILE A 18 6.37 0.66 21.36
N LEU A 19 5.85 -0.54 21.12
CA LEU A 19 4.50 -0.75 20.60
C LEU A 19 3.49 -0.80 21.77
N PRO A 20 2.43 0.03 21.76
CA PRO A 20 1.33 -0.16 22.70
C PRO A 20 0.54 -1.42 22.30
N SER A 21 0.52 -2.43 23.17
CA SER A 21 -0.41 -3.56 23.03
C SER A 21 -1.79 -3.15 23.57
N LEU A 22 -2.86 -3.57 22.90
CA LEU A 22 -4.22 -3.34 23.37
C LEU A 22 -4.72 -4.42 24.35
N ASN A 23 -3.85 -5.37 24.73
CA ASN A 23 -4.18 -6.44 25.67
C ASN A 23 -4.40 -5.90 27.11
N GLU A 24 -5.44 -6.41 27.79
CA GLU A 24 -5.79 -6.11 29.18
C GLU A 24 -4.64 -6.38 30.16
N ASP A 25 -3.83 -7.41 29.90
CA ASP A 25 -2.68 -7.75 30.75
C ASP A 25 -1.55 -6.70 30.66
N GLU A 26 -1.64 -5.75 29.73
CA GLU A 26 -0.64 -4.70 29.52
C GLU A 26 -1.09 -3.30 29.98
N ILE A 27 -2.19 -3.18 30.75
CA ILE A 27 -2.71 -1.91 31.28
C ILE A 27 -1.61 -1.08 31.97
N ALA A 28 -0.73 -1.70 32.76
CA ALA A 28 0.38 -1.01 33.42
C ALA A 28 1.41 -0.43 32.43
N ARG A 29 1.66 -1.16 31.34
CA ARG A 29 2.57 -0.75 30.25
C ARG A 29 1.96 0.44 29.49
N ASN A 30 0.67 0.36 29.18
CA ASN A 30 -0.09 1.44 28.54
C ASN A 30 -0.20 2.69 29.42
N ALA A 31 -0.41 2.54 30.72
CA ALA A 31 -0.45 3.67 31.66
C ALA A 31 0.91 4.35 31.81
N LYS A 32 2.01 3.57 31.81
CA LYS A 32 3.38 4.12 31.80
C LYS A 32 3.64 4.86 30.49
N PHE A 33 3.31 4.24 29.35
CA PHE A 33 3.46 4.84 28.03
C PHE A 33 2.67 6.15 27.90
N LYS A 34 1.40 6.18 28.33
CA LYS A 34 0.55 7.38 28.35
C LYS A 34 1.17 8.50 29.20
N ARG A 35 1.73 8.17 30.36
CA ARG A 35 2.48 9.13 31.21
C ARG A 35 3.72 9.67 30.51
N GLU A 36 4.52 8.80 29.91
CA GLU A 36 5.72 9.19 29.15
C GLU A 36 5.33 10.09 27.98
N MET A 37 4.35 9.71 27.17
CA MET A 37 3.87 10.50 26.03
C MET A 37 3.33 11.87 26.43
N THR A 38 2.57 11.94 27.53
CA THR A 38 2.07 13.21 28.07
C THR A 38 3.23 14.11 28.53
N ALA A 39 4.28 13.53 29.12
CA ALA A 39 5.47 14.26 29.55
C ALA A 39 6.34 14.75 28.40
N PHE A 40 6.37 14.03 27.26
CA PHE A 40 7.18 14.42 26.10
C PHE A 40 6.52 15.49 25.22
N GLY A 41 5.20 15.74 25.35
CA GLY A 41 4.50 16.79 24.59
C GLY A 41 4.56 16.64 23.06
N ARG A 42 4.97 15.48 22.56
CA ARG A 42 5.16 15.21 21.13
C ARG A 42 4.09 14.24 20.62
N PRO A 43 3.51 14.49 19.44
CA PRO A 43 2.62 13.54 18.78
C PRO A 43 3.31 12.18 18.57
N LEU A 44 2.56 11.08 18.76
CA LEU A 44 3.00 9.76 18.28
C LEU A 44 3.10 9.80 16.76
N HIS A 45 4.30 9.56 16.24
CA HIS A 45 4.50 9.52 14.78
C HIS A 45 4.24 8.13 14.19
N HIS A 46 4.04 7.11 15.01
CA HIS A 46 3.88 5.72 14.57
C HIS A 46 3.09 4.91 15.60
N VAL A 47 2.05 4.19 15.16
CA VAL A 47 1.40 3.15 15.95
C VAL A 47 1.14 1.98 15.02
N ASP A 48 1.75 0.83 15.31
CA ASP A 48 1.36 -0.43 14.69
C ASP A 48 0.25 -1.04 15.54
N ILE A 49 -0.89 -1.33 14.91
CA ILE A 49 -2.02 -1.96 15.60
C ILE A 49 -2.17 -3.37 15.01
N ASP A 50 -1.86 -4.37 15.83
CA ASP A 50 -2.18 -5.76 15.49
C ASP A 50 -3.70 -5.95 15.51
N THR A 51 -4.27 -6.30 14.36
CA THR A 51 -5.71 -6.17 14.12
C THR A 51 -6.57 -7.26 14.74
N TRP A 52 -5.98 -8.31 15.34
CA TRP A 52 -6.72 -9.19 16.27
C TRP A 52 -7.39 -8.39 17.39
N ASN A 53 -6.82 -7.24 17.75
CA ASN A 53 -7.37 -6.38 18.79
C ASN A 53 -8.35 -5.31 18.28
N ILE A 54 -8.44 -5.04 16.97
CA ILE A 54 -9.30 -3.95 16.44
C ILE A 54 -10.78 -4.34 16.47
N ALA A 55 -11.13 -5.58 16.16
CA ALA A 55 -12.52 -6.03 16.27
C ALA A 55 -13.01 -6.04 17.73
N ASN A 56 -12.08 -6.17 18.67
CA ASN A 56 -12.33 -6.07 20.12
C ASN A 56 -12.19 -4.62 20.65
N LEU A 57 -11.86 -3.64 19.81
CA LEU A 57 -12.04 -2.23 20.14
C LEU A 57 -13.54 -1.94 20.09
N ASP A 58 -14.26 -2.45 21.09
CA ASP A 58 -15.57 -1.90 21.43
C ASP A 58 -15.34 -0.47 21.92
N LEU A 59 -15.31 0.46 20.95
CA LEU A 59 -15.27 1.90 21.19
C LEU A 59 -16.52 2.39 21.96
N GLY A 60 -17.47 1.51 22.30
CA GLY A 60 -18.61 1.79 23.16
C GLY A 60 -18.39 1.51 24.65
N SER A 61 -17.32 0.83 25.08
CA SER A 61 -17.11 0.45 26.49
C SER A 61 -16.28 1.46 27.31
N GLU A 62 -16.87 2.02 28.38
CA GLU A 62 -16.38 3.21 29.12
C GLU A 62 -14.92 3.18 29.64
N PRO A 63 -14.38 2.11 30.25
CA PRO A 63 -13.03 2.16 30.85
C PRO A 63 -11.89 2.01 29.82
N TYR A 64 -12.17 1.44 28.64
CA TYR A 64 -11.18 1.26 27.57
C TYR A 64 -11.00 2.50 26.69
N LEU A 65 -12.05 3.34 26.62
CA LEU A 65 -12.12 4.54 25.81
C LEU A 65 -11.01 5.55 26.12
N ASP A 66 -10.63 5.73 27.38
CA ASP A 66 -9.67 6.77 27.77
C ASP A 66 -8.25 6.54 27.25
N ASN A 67 -7.84 5.28 27.11
CA ASN A 67 -6.53 4.95 26.54
C ASN A 67 -6.62 5.01 25.02
N VAL A 68 -7.62 4.39 24.41
CA VAL A 68 -7.81 4.37 22.95
C VAL A 68 -8.01 5.79 22.39
N HIS A 69 -8.81 6.64 23.04
CA HIS A 69 -8.96 8.06 22.67
C HIS A 69 -7.65 8.86 22.79
N PHE A 70 -6.79 8.53 23.75
CA PHE A 70 -5.50 9.21 23.87
C PHE A 70 -4.57 8.87 22.71
N PHE A 71 -4.46 7.59 22.34
CA PHE A 71 -3.61 7.15 21.24
C PHE A 71 -4.11 7.64 19.89
N THR A 72 -5.42 7.56 19.66
CA THR A 72 -6.04 7.97 18.40
C THR A 72 -5.90 9.47 18.11
N LYS A 73 -5.76 10.31 19.14
CA LYS A 73 -5.54 11.77 18.99
C LYS A 73 -4.25 12.18 18.30
N PHE A 74 -3.25 11.30 18.22
CA PHE A 74 -1.97 11.60 17.58
C PHE A 74 -1.65 10.67 16.41
N LEU A 75 -2.58 9.78 16.06
CA LEU A 75 -2.35 8.77 15.04
C LEU A 75 -2.27 9.41 13.64
N SER A 76 -1.06 9.48 13.09
CA SER A 76 -0.80 9.94 11.72
C SER A 76 -0.35 8.82 10.80
N LYS A 77 0.07 7.68 11.36
CA LYS A 77 0.46 6.48 10.62
C LYS A 77 -0.23 5.28 11.23
N LEU A 78 -0.87 4.49 10.38
CA LEU A 78 -1.57 3.28 10.78
C LEU A 78 -1.10 2.11 9.92
N CYS A 79 -0.77 1.01 10.59
CA CYS A 79 -0.38 -0.25 9.99
C CYS A 79 -1.37 -1.34 10.43
N VAL A 80 -2.05 -1.94 9.46
CA VAL A 80 -2.98 -3.06 9.62
C VAL A 80 -2.29 -4.32 9.09
N THR A 81 -1.81 -5.15 10.01
CA THR A 81 -0.90 -6.27 9.71
C THR A 81 -1.57 -7.64 9.56
N ASN A 82 -2.89 -7.74 9.69
CA ASN A 82 -3.64 -8.94 9.31
C ASN A 82 -4.69 -8.59 8.25
N GLY A 83 -5.49 -9.59 7.87
CA GLY A 83 -6.66 -9.38 7.01
C GLY A 83 -7.57 -8.31 7.59
N MET A 84 -8.04 -7.42 6.72
CA MET A 84 -8.96 -6.34 7.00
C MET A 84 -10.39 -6.79 6.71
N SER A 85 -11.24 -6.82 7.75
CA SER A 85 -12.69 -7.06 7.66
C SER A 85 -13.47 -5.74 7.52
N GLY A 86 -14.76 -5.83 7.17
CA GLY A 86 -15.64 -4.66 7.05
C GLY A 86 -15.84 -3.92 8.37
N SER A 87 -16.02 -4.63 9.48
CA SER A 87 -16.07 -4.09 10.84
C SER A 87 -14.78 -3.38 11.23
N GLN A 88 -13.62 -3.92 10.85
CA GLN A 88 -12.34 -3.22 11.05
C GLN A 88 -12.26 -1.95 10.22
N CYS A 89 -12.67 -1.96 8.95
CA CYS A 89 -12.80 -0.74 8.15
C CYS A 89 -13.73 0.29 8.81
N ASN A 90 -14.88 -0.14 9.32
CA ASN A 90 -15.83 0.71 10.04
C ASN A 90 -15.22 1.30 11.31
N ALA A 91 -14.41 0.55 12.05
CA ALA A 91 -13.66 1.09 13.17
C ALA A 91 -12.67 2.18 12.72
N LEU A 92 -12.02 2.03 11.56
CA LEU A 92 -11.16 3.07 10.99
C LEU A 92 -11.93 4.33 10.58
N LEU A 93 -13.20 4.20 10.19
CA LEU A 93 -14.08 5.34 9.94
C LEU A 93 -14.37 6.15 11.21
N ASN A 94 -14.19 5.60 12.40
CA ASN A 94 -14.34 6.32 13.67
C ASN A 94 -13.09 7.09 14.09
N LEU A 95 -11.95 6.91 13.41
CA LEU A 95 -10.74 7.69 13.69
C LEU A 95 -10.98 9.18 13.41
N THR A 96 -10.83 10.03 14.43
CA THR A 96 -11.07 11.47 14.27
C THR A 96 -9.88 12.21 13.65
N GLN A 97 -8.68 11.63 13.74
CA GLN A 97 -7.47 12.24 13.20
C GLN A 97 -7.23 11.83 11.75
N PRO A 98 -6.77 12.75 10.91
CA PRO A 98 -6.40 12.45 9.55
C PRO A 98 -5.13 11.60 9.49
N LEU A 99 -5.19 10.50 8.74
CA LEU A 99 -4.03 9.67 8.47
C LEU A 99 -3.16 10.29 7.37
N LYS A 100 -1.84 10.21 7.56
CA LYS A 100 -0.81 10.53 6.56
C LYS A 100 -0.19 9.28 5.94
N HIS A 101 -0.13 8.19 6.69
CA HIS A 101 0.36 6.90 6.21
C HIS A 101 -0.65 5.82 6.58
N LEU A 102 -1.07 5.05 5.58
CA LEU A 102 -1.89 3.87 5.78
C LEU A 102 -1.19 2.68 5.11
N TYR A 103 -0.96 1.64 5.91
CA TYR A 103 -0.50 0.34 5.44
C TYR A 103 -1.56 -0.70 5.75
N ILE A 104 -1.99 -1.44 4.74
CA ILE A 104 -2.95 -2.55 4.85
C ILE A 104 -2.31 -3.78 4.23
N LYS A 105 -1.94 -4.75 5.07
CA LYS A 105 -1.27 -5.98 4.64
C LYS A 105 -2.17 -6.90 3.85
N SER A 106 -3.48 -6.85 4.03
CA SER A 106 -4.43 -7.66 3.26
C SER A 106 -5.83 -7.11 3.44
N ALA A 107 -6.46 -6.67 2.36
CA ALA A 107 -7.88 -6.38 2.26
C ALA A 107 -8.51 -7.42 1.34
N SER A 108 -9.51 -8.14 1.85
CA SER A 108 -10.14 -9.23 1.12
C SER A 108 -11.64 -9.09 1.11
N ASP A 109 -12.26 -9.39 -0.03
CA ASP A 109 -13.72 -9.39 -0.20
C ASP A 109 -14.15 -10.78 -0.68
N PRO A 110 -14.03 -11.81 0.19
CA PRO A 110 -14.33 -13.19 -0.19
C PRO A 110 -15.83 -13.37 -0.41
N ARG A 111 -16.20 -14.18 -1.41
CA ARG A 111 -17.60 -14.54 -1.72
C ARG A 111 -17.92 -16.01 -1.45
N ASP A 112 -16.96 -16.74 -0.92
CA ASP A 112 -17.02 -18.18 -0.90
C ASP A 112 -17.99 -18.65 0.20
N PRO A 113 -19.05 -19.42 -0.14
CA PRO A 113 -20.02 -19.93 0.82
C PRO A 113 -19.41 -20.86 1.87
N ASP A 114 -18.19 -21.37 1.66
CA ASP A 114 -17.46 -22.15 2.66
C ASP A 114 -16.89 -21.27 3.79
N TRP A 115 -16.97 -19.94 3.68
CA TRP A 115 -16.65 -19.03 4.77
C TRP A 115 -17.88 -18.92 5.65
N GLU A 116 -17.76 -19.45 6.87
CA GLU A 116 -18.83 -19.52 7.87
C GLU A 116 -19.67 -18.22 7.90
N ASP A 117 -21.00 -18.37 7.86
CA ASP A 117 -21.97 -17.29 7.97
C ASP A 117 -21.58 -16.32 9.10
N GLY A 118 -21.11 -15.11 8.75
CA GLY A 118 -20.61 -14.12 9.71
C GLY A 118 -19.42 -13.30 9.26
N VAL A 119 -18.81 -13.61 8.12
CA VAL A 119 -17.72 -12.80 7.55
C VAL A 119 -18.29 -11.51 6.94
N ASP A 120 -17.76 -10.37 7.40
CA ASP A 120 -18.11 -9.03 6.95
C ASP A 120 -18.15 -8.93 5.42
N ILE A 121 -19.36 -8.75 4.90
CA ILE A 121 -19.63 -8.42 3.51
C ILE A 121 -19.24 -6.93 3.35
N GLU A 122 -18.72 -6.53 2.17
CA GLU A 122 -18.49 -5.12 1.77
C GLU A 122 -17.15 -4.46 2.19
N VAL A 123 -16.06 -5.24 2.34
CA VAL A 123 -14.72 -4.69 2.61
C VAL A 123 -14.29 -3.65 1.57
N SER A 124 -14.59 -3.89 0.28
CA SER A 124 -14.27 -2.98 -0.82
C SER A 124 -14.92 -1.60 -0.64
N GLN A 125 -16.21 -1.56 -0.30
CA GLN A 125 -16.96 -0.33 -0.02
C GLN A 125 -16.44 0.38 1.23
N CYS A 126 -16.27 -0.35 2.33
CA CYS A 126 -15.80 0.24 3.58
C CYS A 126 -14.37 0.79 3.44
N LEU A 127 -13.49 0.10 2.69
CA LEU A 127 -12.15 0.59 2.40
C LEU A 127 -12.20 1.88 1.57
N TYR A 128 -13.05 1.94 0.55
CA TYR A 128 -13.24 3.16 -0.24
C TYR A 128 -13.64 4.35 0.65
N GLU A 129 -14.52 4.14 1.63
CA GLU A 129 -14.92 5.20 2.58
C GLU A 129 -13.76 5.65 3.46
N VAL A 130 -12.96 4.71 3.99
CA VAL A 130 -11.76 5.01 4.79
C VAL A 130 -10.75 5.82 3.97
N LEU A 131 -10.50 5.39 2.74
CA LEU A 131 -9.59 6.09 1.83
C LEU A 131 -10.14 7.47 1.46
N SER A 132 -11.44 7.58 1.17
CA SER A 132 -12.10 8.83 0.79
C SER A 132 -12.03 9.86 1.92
N LYS A 133 -12.27 9.42 3.16
CA LYS A 133 -12.17 10.26 4.35
C LYS A 133 -10.76 10.84 4.53
N ASN A 134 -9.73 10.07 4.22
CA ASN A 134 -8.33 10.45 4.41
C ASN A 134 -7.64 10.95 3.13
N ARG A 135 -8.37 11.08 2.01
CA ARG A 135 -7.77 11.32 0.68
C ARG A 135 -6.95 12.61 0.59
N HIS A 136 -7.34 13.63 1.36
CA HIS A 136 -6.67 14.93 1.39
C HIS A 136 -5.46 14.96 2.33
N THR A 137 -5.23 13.93 3.14
CA THR A 137 -4.16 13.93 4.14
C THR A 137 -3.17 12.79 3.96
N LEU A 138 -3.57 11.71 3.28
CA LEU A 138 -2.68 10.60 2.94
C LEU A 138 -1.54 11.08 2.03
N GLU A 139 -0.32 10.81 2.49
CA GLU A 139 0.94 11.01 1.77
C GLU A 139 1.54 9.67 1.34
N TYR A 140 1.27 8.58 2.07
CA TYR A 140 1.79 7.24 1.80
C TYR A 140 0.67 6.20 1.93
N LEU A 141 0.51 5.37 0.91
CA LEU A 141 -0.44 4.27 0.90
C LEU A 141 0.26 2.99 0.46
N ASP A 142 0.18 1.97 1.32
CA ASP A 142 0.62 0.62 1.04
C ASP A 142 -0.61 -0.28 1.18
N LEU A 143 -1.07 -0.89 0.09
CA LEU A 143 -2.33 -1.63 0.09
C LEU A 143 -2.15 -2.96 -0.62
N LEU A 144 -2.37 -4.04 0.11
CA LEU A 144 -2.47 -5.38 -0.47
C LEU A 144 -3.94 -5.78 -0.61
N LEU A 145 -4.34 -6.10 -1.83
CA LEU A 145 -5.64 -6.67 -2.15
C LEU A 145 -5.50 -8.19 -2.29
N ASP A 146 -6.16 -8.96 -1.42
CA ASP A 146 -6.10 -10.43 -1.37
C ASP A 146 -7.48 -11.05 -1.61
N LYS A 147 -7.51 -12.31 -2.08
CA LYS A 147 -8.75 -13.11 -2.24
C LYS A 147 -9.90 -12.33 -2.89
N LEU A 148 -9.61 -11.71 -4.04
CA LEU A 148 -10.52 -10.80 -4.69
C LEU A 148 -11.67 -11.57 -5.35
N ARG A 149 -12.90 -11.12 -5.13
CA ARG A 149 -14.07 -11.72 -5.78
C ARG A 149 -14.07 -11.40 -7.28
N ALA A 150 -14.33 -12.41 -8.11
CA ALA A 150 -14.48 -12.23 -9.56
C ALA A 150 -15.64 -11.25 -9.87
N GLY A 151 -15.37 -10.29 -10.75
CA GLY A 151 -16.30 -9.22 -11.11
C GLY A 151 -16.46 -8.14 -10.03
N CYS A 152 -15.64 -8.14 -8.98
CA CYS A 152 -15.60 -7.05 -8.02
C CYS A 152 -14.76 -5.89 -8.58
N VAL A 153 -15.27 -4.67 -8.40
CA VAL A 153 -14.58 -3.43 -8.77
C VAL A 153 -14.17 -2.71 -7.49
N TRP A 154 -12.88 -2.60 -7.26
CA TRP A 154 -12.33 -1.83 -6.14
C TRP A 154 -12.23 -0.37 -6.54
N LYS A 155 -13.06 0.46 -5.94
CA LYS A 155 -13.08 1.90 -6.20
C LYS A 155 -12.08 2.63 -5.32
N PHE A 156 -11.38 3.60 -5.89
CA PHE A 156 -10.42 4.46 -5.19
C PHE A 156 -10.74 5.94 -5.40
N PRO A 157 -10.60 6.77 -4.36
CA PRO A 157 -10.75 8.21 -4.50
C PRO A 157 -9.54 8.83 -5.21
N SER A 158 -9.66 10.10 -5.57
CA SER A 158 -8.51 10.92 -5.94
C SER A 158 -7.70 11.32 -4.70
N PHE A 159 -6.37 11.20 -4.77
CA PHE A 159 -5.44 11.48 -3.68
C PHE A 159 -4.51 12.66 -4.01
N PRO A 160 -4.94 13.90 -3.76
CA PRO A 160 -4.17 15.09 -4.13
C PRO A 160 -2.82 15.21 -3.44
N ASN A 161 -2.61 14.59 -2.27
CA ASN A 161 -1.36 14.71 -1.49
C ASN A 161 -0.53 13.44 -1.44
N LEU A 162 -0.94 12.37 -2.13
CA LEU A 162 -0.25 11.10 -2.11
C LEU A 162 1.08 11.21 -2.85
N LYS A 163 2.17 10.89 -2.16
CA LYS A 163 3.55 10.89 -2.66
C LYS A 163 4.02 9.49 -3.02
N ARG A 164 3.55 8.48 -2.28
CA ARG A 164 3.88 7.07 -2.53
C ARG A 164 2.63 6.21 -2.56
N LEU A 165 2.52 5.38 -3.60
CA LEU A 165 1.56 4.30 -3.69
C LEU A 165 2.31 2.98 -3.92
N ASN A 166 2.16 2.06 -2.98
CA ASN A 166 2.62 0.69 -3.11
C ASN A 166 1.38 -0.21 -3.17
N PHE A 167 1.09 -0.74 -4.35
CA PHE A 167 -0.07 -1.57 -4.60
C PHE A 167 0.36 -3.03 -4.65
N MET A 168 -0.23 -3.87 -3.80
CA MET A 168 0.16 -5.25 -3.65
C MET A 168 -0.97 -6.21 -4.01
N GLU A 169 -0.66 -7.29 -4.70
CA GLU A 169 -1.59 -8.38 -4.98
C GLU A 169 -1.34 -9.56 -4.04
N GLY A 170 -2.42 -10.14 -3.52
CA GLY A 170 -2.34 -11.31 -2.65
C GLY A 170 -1.87 -12.57 -3.38
N LEU A 171 -0.92 -13.27 -2.77
CA LEU A 171 -0.34 -14.53 -3.27
C LEU A 171 -1.35 -15.70 -3.40
N GLY A 172 -2.57 -15.51 -2.91
CA GLY A 172 -3.67 -16.47 -2.95
C GLY A 172 -4.75 -16.17 -4.00
N ALA A 173 -4.62 -15.09 -4.78
CA ALA A 173 -5.45 -14.88 -5.95
C ALA A 173 -5.11 -15.96 -6.97
N GLN A 174 -5.78 -17.11 -6.87
CA GLN A 174 -5.76 -18.12 -7.92
C GLN A 174 -6.10 -17.43 -9.25
N LYS A 175 -5.58 -17.97 -10.36
CA LYS A 175 -5.68 -17.49 -11.75
C LYS A 175 -7.10 -17.16 -12.29
N TYR A 176 -8.11 -17.11 -11.45
CA TYR A 176 -9.53 -17.02 -11.77
C TYR A 176 -10.21 -15.74 -11.28
N TYR A 177 -9.52 -14.84 -10.60
CA TYR A 177 -10.15 -13.65 -10.04
C TYR A 177 -9.87 -12.41 -10.87
N ASP A 178 -10.74 -12.21 -11.86
CA ASP A 178 -10.93 -10.96 -12.58
C ASP A 178 -11.46 -9.89 -11.63
N CYS A 179 -10.55 -9.17 -10.99
CA CYS A 179 -10.87 -7.96 -10.24
C CYS A 179 -10.40 -6.73 -11.01
N GLU A 180 -11.20 -5.68 -10.94
CA GLU A 180 -10.88 -4.41 -11.58
C GLU A 180 -10.70 -3.35 -10.51
N VAL A 181 -9.86 -2.37 -10.83
CA VAL A 181 -9.71 -1.17 -10.02
C VAL A 181 -10.34 -0.02 -10.79
N SER A 182 -11.08 0.86 -10.11
CA SER A 182 -11.60 2.08 -10.71
C SER A 182 -11.28 3.28 -9.84
N PHE A 183 -11.27 4.47 -10.45
CA PHE A 183 -10.97 5.73 -9.77
C PHE A 183 -12.14 6.70 -9.90
N ASP A 184 -12.28 7.58 -8.92
CA ASP A 184 -13.26 8.67 -9.00
C ASP A 184 -13.06 9.54 -10.25
N GLY A 185 -14.17 9.85 -10.94
CA GLY A 185 -14.24 10.90 -11.95
C GLY A 185 -14.11 10.44 -13.41
N SER A 186 -13.56 9.25 -13.69
CA SER A 186 -13.50 8.71 -15.06
C SER A 186 -13.21 7.21 -15.07
N ASP A 187 -13.65 6.52 -16.12
CA ASP A 187 -13.28 5.13 -16.41
C ASP A 187 -11.79 5.00 -16.77
N ILE A 188 -11.16 6.09 -17.23
CA ILE A 188 -9.74 6.14 -17.59
C ILE A 188 -8.98 6.94 -16.54
N LEU A 189 -7.96 6.33 -15.94
CA LEU A 189 -7.13 6.99 -14.92
C LEU A 189 -6.44 8.24 -15.50
N ASN A 190 -6.75 9.39 -14.91
CA ASN A 190 -6.04 10.64 -15.13
C ASN A 190 -5.09 10.93 -13.97
N TYR A 191 -3.82 10.53 -14.11
CA TYR A 191 -2.79 10.72 -13.08
C TYR A 191 -2.68 12.15 -12.56
N SER A 192 -2.84 13.16 -13.43
CA SER A 192 -2.72 14.56 -13.01
C SER A 192 -3.85 15.04 -12.10
N GLU A 193 -5.01 14.39 -12.18
CA GLU A 193 -6.18 14.69 -11.33
C GLU A 193 -6.23 13.76 -10.12
N THR A 194 -6.01 12.46 -10.33
CA THR A 194 -6.06 11.44 -9.27
C THR A 194 -4.84 11.50 -8.36
N PHE A 195 -3.65 11.79 -8.89
CA PHE A 195 -2.36 11.66 -8.21
C PHE A 195 -1.36 12.80 -8.53
N PRO A 196 -1.75 14.09 -8.39
CA PRO A 196 -0.94 15.22 -8.84
C PRO A 196 0.47 15.29 -8.20
N ASN A 197 0.64 14.74 -7.00
CA ASN A 197 1.89 14.79 -6.24
C ASN A 197 2.59 13.43 -6.09
N LEU A 198 2.16 12.40 -6.85
CA LEU A 198 2.72 11.06 -6.73
C LEU A 198 4.14 11.02 -7.30
N GLN A 199 5.09 10.60 -6.47
CA GLN A 199 6.52 10.54 -6.77
C GLN A 199 7.02 9.10 -6.92
N SER A 200 6.45 8.18 -6.14
CA SER A 200 6.83 6.77 -6.13
C SER A 200 5.60 5.88 -6.32
N LEU A 201 5.68 4.98 -7.29
CA LEU A 201 4.65 3.99 -7.59
C LEU A 201 5.29 2.61 -7.67
N SER A 202 4.77 1.63 -6.93
CA SER A 202 5.25 0.25 -7.04
C SER A 202 4.13 -0.78 -7.03
N PHE A 203 4.37 -1.88 -7.74
CA PHE A 203 3.48 -3.05 -7.81
C PHE A 203 4.21 -4.32 -7.36
N SER A 204 3.56 -5.17 -6.57
CA SER A 204 4.15 -6.45 -6.15
C SER A 204 3.11 -7.45 -5.63
N PRO A 205 3.32 -8.76 -5.69
CA PRO A 205 4.32 -9.43 -6.49
C PRO A 205 3.89 -9.47 -7.95
N TRP A 206 4.85 -9.45 -8.86
CA TRP A 206 4.63 -9.74 -10.26
C TRP A 206 5.02 -11.19 -10.55
N ASP A 207 4.07 -11.97 -11.06
CA ASP A 207 4.28 -13.38 -11.40
C ASP A 207 4.59 -13.59 -12.90
N GLY A 208 4.87 -12.50 -13.63
CA GLY A 208 5.07 -12.49 -15.07
C GLY A 208 3.83 -12.24 -15.90
N ASN A 209 2.62 -12.30 -15.32
CA ASN A 209 1.39 -11.94 -16.00
C ASN A 209 1.02 -10.47 -15.74
N TRP A 210 0.30 -9.89 -16.69
CA TRP A 210 -0.30 -8.58 -16.49
C TRP A 210 -1.58 -8.76 -15.69
N THR A 211 -1.56 -8.42 -14.39
CA THR A 211 -2.75 -8.56 -13.55
C THR A 211 -3.82 -7.54 -13.96
N ARG A 212 -5.07 -7.98 -14.09
CA ARG A 212 -6.21 -7.11 -14.45
C ARG A 212 -6.39 -5.92 -13.50
N CYS A 213 -6.15 -6.09 -12.20
CA CYS A 213 -6.20 -4.97 -11.26
C CYS A 213 -5.11 -3.91 -11.50
N PHE A 214 -4.02 -4.27 -12.18
CA PHE A 214 -2.98 -3.32 -12.58
C PHE A 214 -3.36 -2.59 -13.88
N GLU A 215 -4.20 -3.16 -14.76
CA GLU A 215 -4.57 -2.55 -16.05
C GLU A 215 -5.10 -1.12 -15.92
N SER A 216 -5.91 -0.86 -14.90
CA SER A 216 -6.46 0.46 -14.63
C SER A 216 -5.41 1.53 -14.35
N PHE A 217 -4.19 1.13 -13.96
CA PHE A 217 -3.06 2.05 -13.77
C PHE A 217 -2.31 2.36 -15.07
N PHE A 218 -2.52 1.61 -16.15
CA PHE A 218 -1.80 1.79 -17.42
C PHE A 218 -2.77 1.82 -18.63
N PRO A 219 -3.75 2.74 -18.65
CA PRO A 219 -4.69 2.81 -19.76
C PRO A 219 -4.00 3.15 -21.08
N GLU A 220 -4.58 2.72 -22.21
CA GLU A 220 -3.98 2.93 -23.54
C GLU A 220 -3.84 4.42 -23.88
N GLU A 221 -4.84 5.21 -23.49
CA GLU A 221 -4.93 6.65 -23.73
C GLU A 221 -4.45 7.48 -22.53
N ALA A 222 -3.64 6.87 -21.65
CA ALA A 222 -3.14 7.54 -20.44
C ALA A 222 -2.35 8.81 -20.79
N ARG A 223 -2.68 9.91 -20.10
CA ARG A 223 -1.84 11.11 -20.12
C ARG A 223 -0.54 10.85 -19.36
N VAL A 224 0.56 11.40 -19.87
CA VAL A 224 1.88 11.32 -19.26
C VAL A 224 1.85 11.78 -17.80
N CYS A 225 2.36 10.94 -16.90
CA CYS A 225 2.51 11.22 -15.48
C CYS A 225 3.94 11.67 -15.19
N LYS A 226 4.16 12.99 -15.18
CA LYS A 226 5.51 13.58 -15.00
C LYS A 226 5.97 13.64 -13.55
N SER A 227 5.06 13.54 -12.59
CA SER A 227 5.36 13.64 -11.16
C SER A 227 6.09 12.42 -10.62
N VAL A 228 5.85 11.24 -11.22
CA VAL A 228 6.49 9.99 -10.81
C VAL A 228 7.95 9.99 -11.23
N THR A 229 8.83 9.85 -10.24
CA THR A 229 10.29 9.79 -10.40
C THR A 229 10.86 8.43 -10.01
N ASN A 230 10.07 7.58 -9.33
CA ASN A 230 10.41 6.22 -9.00
C ASN A 230 9.26 5.27 -9.37
N PHE A 231 9.55 4.24 -10.15
CA PHE A 231 8.59 3.22 -10.57
C PHE A 231 9.18 1.82 -10.52
N GLU A 232 8.56 0.89 -9.81
CA GLU A 232 9.06 -0.48 -9.69
C GLU A 232 7.94 -1.52 -9.76
N ILE A 233 8.22 -2.63 -10.45
CA ILE A 233 7.41 -3.84 -10.37
C ILE A 233 8.30 -4.92 -9.77
N LEU A 234 7.91 -5.46 -8.62
CA LEU A 234 8.70 -6.42 -7.86
C LEU A 234 8.12 -7.82 -8.01
N ASP A 235 8.95 -8.80 -8.38
CA ASP A 235 8.59 -10.23 -8.32
C ASP A 235 8.53 -10.70 -6.85
N LYS A 236 7.76 -11.76 -6.61
CA LYS A 236 7.75 -12.55 -5.37
C LYS A 236 9.15 -13.01 -4.98
N VAL A 237 9.95 -13.41 -5.98
CA VAL A 237 11.35 -13.78 -5.78
C VAL A 237 12.19 -12.68 -6.42
N GLN A 238 12.89 -11.88 -5.61
CA GLN A 238 13.85 -10.93 -6.16
C GLN A 238 14.91 -11.72 -6.93
N PRO A 239 14.96 -11.59 -8.27
CA PRO A 239 16.04 -12.21 -9.01
C PRO A 239 17.30 -11.39 -8.78
N ASP A 240 18.46 -12.04 -8.79
CA ASP A 240 19.76 -11.35 -8.72
C ASP A 240 19.93 -10.35 -9.90
N ASN A 241 19.16 -10.58 -10.98
CA ASN A 241 19.17 -9.82 -12.23
C ASN A 241 17.75 -9.62 -12.77
N LEU A 242 17.28 -8.37 -12.95
CA LEU A 242 15.91 -8.13 -13.48
C LEU A 242 15.81 -8.51 -14.96
N ALA A 243 16.91 -8.53 -15.70
CA ALA A 243 16.92 -9.09 -17.05
C ALA A 243 16.48 -10.56 -17.08
N ASP A 244 16.85 -11.34 -16.07
CA ASP A 244 16.43 -12.74 -15.95
C ASP A 244 14.94 -12.84 -15.58
N MET A 245 14.43 -11.88 -14.79
CA MET A 245 12.98 -11.71 -14.57
C MET A 245 12.26 -11.56 -15.90
N PHE A 246 12.75 -10.62 -16.74
CA PHE A 246 12.13 -10.37 -18.03
C PHE A 246 12.21 -11.59 -18.93
N VAL A 247 13.38 -12.23 -19.08
CA VAL A 247 13.54 -13.43 -19.93
C VAL A 247 12.69 -14.60 -19.44
N LYS A 248 12.64 -14.85 -18.12
CA LYS A 248 11.86 -15.94 -17.53
C LYS A 248 10.37 -15.78 -17.78
N PHE A 249 9.88 -14.53 -17.74
CA PHE A 249 8.47 -14.23 -17.99
C PHE A 249 8.18 -13.86 -19.45
N ALA A 250 9.21 -13.72 -20.28
CA ALA A 250 9.15 -13.41 -21.70
C ALA A 250 8.77 -14.58 -22.59
N GLU A 251 8.03 -15.58 -22.10
CA GLU A 251 7.29 -16.52 -22.96
C GLU A 251 6.17 -15.80 -23.77
N GLY A 252 6.43 -14.60 -24.30
CA GLY A 252 5.53 -13.75 -25.09
C GLY A 252 4.73 -12.72 -24.30
N LYS A 253 4.90 -12.60 -22.97
CA LYS A 253 3.98 -11.81 -22.12
C LYS A 253 4.42 -10.39 -21.81
N ILE A 254 5.72 -10.11 -21.89
CA ILE A 254 6.24 -8.75 -21.84
C ILE A 254 6.17 -8.20 -23.26
N ASP A 255 5.00 -7.66 -23.61
CA ASP A 255 4.68 -7.17 -24.93
C ASP A 255 4.72 -5.64 -24.99
N ALA A 256 4.18 -5.06 -26.08
CA ALA A 256 4.07 -3.63 -26.28
C ALA A 256 3.34 -2.88 -25.14
N ARG A 257 2.57 -3.55 -24.29
CA ARG A 257 1.91 -2.95 -23.11
C ARG A 257 2.94 -2.46 -22.10
N PHE A 258 4.06 -3.15 -21.91
CA PHE A 258 5.13 -2.66 -21.04
C PHE A 258 5.84 -1.44 -21.65
N GLY A 259 5.86 -1.31 -22.98
CA GLY A 259 6.29 -0.09 -23.65
C GLY A 259 5.46 1.14 -23.27
N ARG A 260 4.20 0.95 -22.83
CA ARG A 260 3.36 2.04 -22.32
C ARG A 260 3.90 2.62 -21.01
N ILE A 261 4.50 1.80 -20.15
CA ILE A 261 5.11 2.25 -18.89
C ILE A 261 6.18 3.31 -19.16
N LEU A 262 7.05 3.07 -20.15
CA LEU A 262 8.10 4.01 -20.56
C LEU A 262 7.52 5.35 -21.05
N LYS A 263 6.40 5.31 -21.76
CA LYS A 263 5.71 6.52 -22.24
C LYS A 263 4.97 7.26 -21.13
N LEU A 264 4.39 6.51 -20.19
CA LEU A 264 3.59 7.03 -19.11
C LEU A 264 4.45 7.73 -18.05
N PHE A 265 5.62 7.19 -17.75
CA PHE A 265 6.55 7.69 -16.73
C PHE A 265 7.91 8.08 -17.31
N PRO A 266 7.98 9.09 -18.18
CA PRO A 266 9.21 9.43 -18.92
C PRO A 266 10.32 10.02 -18.04
N ASN A 267 9.99 10.44 -16.82
CA ASN A 267 10.94 11.04 -15.87
C ASN A 267 11.55 10.01 -14.90
N VAL A 268 11.14 8.74 -14.97
CA VAL A 268 11.69 7.70 -14.10
C VAL A 268 13.00 7.20 -14.67
N ASP A 269 14.07 7.41 -13.91
CA ASP A 269 15.42 6.91 -14.20
C ASP A 269 15.89 6.06 -13.02
N ASN A 270 15.37 4.84 -12.96
CA ASN A 270 15.76 3.84 -11.98
C ASN A 270 16.15 2.52 -12.65
N ARG A 271 16.70 1.60 -11.86
CA ARG A 271 17.22 0.32 -12.36
C ARG A 271 16.17 -0.45 -13.17
N PHE A 272 14.94 -0.55 -12.66
CA PHE A 272 13.85 -1.25 -13.33
C PHE A 272 13.56 -0.68 -14.73
N MET A 273 13.39 0.65 -14.84
CA MET A 273 13.06 1.30 -16.11
C MET A 273 14.21 1.19 -17.13
N ASN A 274 15.45 1.26 -16.67
CA ASN A 274 16.62 1.13 -17.53
C ASN A 274 16.78 -0.30 -18.06
N GLU A 275 16.56 -1.31 -17.22
CA GLU A 275 16.58 -2.71 -17.65
C GLU A 275 15.38 -3.03 -18.57
N LEU A 276 14.19 -2.49 -18.30
CA LEU A 276 13.01 -2.64 -19.16
C LEU A 276 13.26 -2.02 -20.55
N ARG A 277 13.82 -0.81 -20.61
CA ARG A 277 14.16 -0.16 -21.89
C ARG A 277 15.14 -1.01 -22.69
N SER A 278 16.22 -1.45 -22.05
CA SER A 278 17.24 -2.29 -22.69
C SER A 278 16.65 -3.60 -23.23
N TYR A 279 15.76 -4.22 -22.47
CA TYR A 279 15.03 -5.42 -22.89
C TYR A 279 14.14 -5.15 -24.12
N LEU A 280 13.34 -4.08 -24.11
CA LEU A 280 12.44 -3.76 -25.22
C LEU A 280 13.19 -3.38 -26.51
N VAL A 281 14.34 -2.72 -26.41
CA VAL A 281 15.24 -2.45 -27.56
C VAL A 281 15.77 -3.76 -28.14
N LYS A 282 16.28 -4.65 -27.27
CA LYS A 282 16.81 -5.96 -27.70
C LYS A 282 15.75 -6.82 -28.40
N MET A 283 14.49 -6.70 -27.99
CA MET A 283 13.36 -7.40 -28.60
C MET A 283 12.80 -6.70 -29.85
N GLY A 284 13.32 -5.53 -30.22
CA GLY A 284 12.84 -4.75 -31.37
C GLY A 284 11.46 -4.12 -31.17
N HIS A 285 11.02 -3.96 -29.93
CA HIS A 285 9.73 -3.33 -29.61
C HIS A 285 9.79 -1.80 -29.59
N ILE A 286 10.98 -1.23 -29.36
CA ILE A 286 11.24 0.21 -29.42
C ILE A 286 12.60 0.46 -30.08
N CYS A 287 12.77 1.63 -30.68
CA CYS A 287 14.07 2.11 -31.18
C CYS A 287 14.76 2.94 -30.08
N ASP A 288 16.09 2.95 -30.09
CA ASP A 288 16.91 3.85 -29.26
C ASP A 288 16.67 5.33 -29.61
#